data_AF-A0A2E9KX05-F1
#
_entry.id   AF-A0A2E9KX05-F1
#
_cell.length_a   1.000
_cell.length_b   1.000
_cell.length_c   1.000
_cell.angle_alpha   90.00
_cell.angle_beta   90.00
_cell.angle_gamma   90.00
#
_symmetry.space_group_name_H-M   'P 1'
#
loop_
_entity.id
_entity.type
_entity.pdbx_description
1 polymer ?
#
loop_
_entity_poly.entity_id
_entity_poly.type
_entity_poly.pdbx_seq_one_letter_code
_entity_poly.pdbx_strand_id
1 'polypeptide(L)'
;MRKQPPANSFLKPTEIHKEHRYPLDIIFCSNCTLVQLSDESYIDRDDLFLHYSYASSIAGGLRTHFEKLANIIAKDIPVNGL
;
A
#
# COMPACT_ATOMS: atom_id res chain seq x y z
N MET A 1 -4.64 8.51 -21.29
CA MET A 1 -4.20 7.65 -20.17
C MET A 1 -5.34 6.72 -19.78
N ARG A 2 -5.05 5.45 -19.42
CA ARG A 2 -6.11 4.47 -19.10
C ARG A 2 -6.35 4.47 -17.59
N LYS A 3 -7.53 4.93 -17.16
CA LYS A 3 -7.94 4.84 -15.75
C LYS A 3 -8.00 3.39 -15.27
N GLN A 4 -7.52 3.12 -14.06
CA GLN A 4 -7.47 1.80 -13.43
C GLN A 4 -8.33 1.77 -12.16
N PRO A 5 -8.97 0.64 -11.82
CA PRO A 5 -9.57 0.46 -10.50
C PRO A 5 -8.49 0.22 -9.43
N PRO A 6 -8.77 0.46 -8.14
CA PRO A 6 -7.87 0.08 -7.06
C PRO A 6 -7.66 -1.44 -7.04
N ALA A 7 -6.39 -1.89 -7.00
CA ALA A 7 -6.04 -3.30 -7.13
C ALA A 7 -6.65 -4.23 -6.05
N ASN A 8 -6.97 -3.67 -4.87
CA ASN A 8 -7.52 -4.42 -3.74
C ASN A 8 -9.04 -4.19 -3.54
N SER A 9 -9.73 -3.57 -4.49
CA SER A 9 -11.18 -3.33 -4.42
C SER A 9 -11.95 -4.46 -5.12
N PHE A 10 -12.08 -5.59 -4.44
CA PHE A 10 -12.82 -6.74 -4.96
C PHE A 10 -14.33 -6.47 -4.93
N LEU A 11 -15.00 -6.65 -6.07
CA LEU A 11 -16.43 -6.42 -6.22
C LEU A 11 -17.19 -7.73 -6.38
N LYS A 12 -18.43 -7.78 -5.88
CA LYS A 12 -19.36 -8.85 -6.28
C LYS A 12 -19.82 -8.60 -7.73
N PRO A 13 -20.26 -9.65 -8.45
CA PRO A 13 -20.79 -9.48 -9.81
C PRO A 13 -21.91 -8.42 -9.91
N THR A 14 -22.75 -8.30 -8.88
CA THR A 14 -23.83 -7.30 -8.81
C THR A 14 -23.34 -5.86 -8.64
N GLU A 15 -22.07 -5.66 -8.30
CA GLU A 15 -21.49 -4.35 -7.93
C GLU A 15 -20.53 -3.80 -8.98
N ILE A 16 -20.29 -4.52 -10.08
CA ILE A 16 -19.37 -4.10 -11.16
C ILE A 16 -19.70 -2.71 -11.70
N HIS A 17 -20.99 -2.34 -11.76
CA HIS A 17 -21.44 -1.02 -12.21
C HIS A 17 -21.02 0.14 -11.28
N LYS A 18 -20.55 -0.17 -10.06
CA LYS A 18 -20.05 0.79 -9.07
C LYS A 18 -18.52 0.88 -9.07
N GLU A 19 -17.82 0.21 -9.99
CA GLU A 19 -16.36 0.21 -10.02
C GLU A 19 -15.79 1.61 -10.24
N HIS A 20 -15.14 2.15 -9.22
CA HIS A 20 -14.43 3.42 -9.30
C HIS A 20 -13.10 3.24 -10.03
N ARG A 21 -12.74 4.20 -10.87
CA ARG A 21 -11.49 4.19 -11.64
C ARG A 21 -10.77 5.53 -11.55
N TYR A 22 -9.46 5.46 -11.35
CA TYR A 22 -8.58 6.60 -11.10
C TYR A 22 -7.52 6.70 -12.20
N PRO A 23 -7.03 7.90 -12.53
CA PRO A 23 -5.80 8.05 -13.30
C PRO A 23 -4.65 7.26 -12.63
N LEU A 24 -3.76 6.70 -13.44
CA LEU A 24 -2.58 5.99 -12.95
C LEU A 24 -1.39 6.42 -13.78
N ASP A 25 -0.80 7.52 -13.34
CA ASP A 25 0.23 8.23 -14.07
C ASP A 25 1.46 8.39 -13.17
N ILE A 26 2.61 7.98 -13.70
CA ILE A 26 3.89 7.97 -12.98
C ILE A 26 4.71 9.18 -13.43
N ILE A 27 5.31 9.88 -12.47
CA ILE A 27 6.21 11.01 -12.70
C ILE A 27 7.57 10.73 -12.05
N PHE A 28 8.62 11.35 -12.62
CA PHE A 28 9.99 11.27 -12.12
C PHE A 28 10.49 12.66 -11.77
N CYS A 29 10.95 12.85 -10.54
CA CYS A 29 11.57 14.10 -10.11
C CYS A 29 13.03 14.15 -10.58
N SER A 30 13.35 15.06 -11.50
CA SER A 30 14.72 15.24 -12.01
C SER A 30 15.70 15.81 -10.98
N ASN A 31 15.20 16.39 -9.88
CA ASN A 31 16.03 16.98 -8.82
C ASN A 31 16.47 15.94 -7.77
N CYS A 32 15.54 15.11 -7.27
CA CYS A 32 15.81 14.14 -6.19
C CYS A 32 15.65 12.68 -6.59
N THR A 33 15.40 12.40 -7.87
CA THR A 33 15.21 11.07 -8.47
C THR A 33 14.04 10.25 -7.94
N LEU A 34 13.13 10.84 -7.16
CA LEU A 34 11.90 10.19 -6.71
C LEU A 34 10.99 9.85 -7.90
N VAL A 35 10.63 8.57 -8.03
CA VAL A 35 9.55 8.08 -8.88
C VAL A 35 8.29 7.99 -8.03
N GLN A 36 7.20 8.59 -8.49
CA GLN A 36 5.94 8.65 -7.73
C GLN A 36 4.73 8.74 -8.66
N LEU A 37 3.55 8.60 -8.07
CA LEU A 37 2.30 8.90 -8.76
C LEU A 37 2.14 10.42 -8.92
N SER A 38 1.49 10.85 -10.00
CA SER A 38 1.10 12.25 -10.18
C SER A 38 0.01 12.68 -9.20
N ASP A 39 -0.16 13.98 -9.00
CA ASP A 39 -1.25 14.54 -8.17
C ASP A 39 -2.64 14.11 -8.68
N GLU A 40 -2.79 13.96 -10.00
CA GLU A 40 -4.04 13.49 -10.63
C GLU A 40 -4.34 12.01 -10.33
N SER A 41 -3.33 11.25 -9.89
CA SER A 41 -3.46 9.84 -9.47
C SER A 41 -3.73 9.70 -7.97
N TYR A 42 -3.99 10.80 -7.26
CA TYR A 42 -4.36 10.79 -5.85
C TYR A 42 -5.70 10.07 -5.63
N ILE A 43 -5.77 9.29 -4.55
CA ILE A 43 -6.97 8.60 -4.06
C ILE A 43 -7.07 8.88 -2.56
N ASP A 44 -8.27 9.16 -2.06
CA ASP A 44 -8.48 9.35 -0.63
C ASP A 44 -8.07 8.10 0.16
N ARG A 45 -7.54 8.29 1.36
CA ARG A 45 -7.05 7.20 2.20
C ARG A 45 -8.20 6.30 2.66
N ASP A 46 -9.37 6.84 2.93
CA ASP A 46 -10.51 6.05 3.40
C ASP A 46 -11.01 5.12 2.29
N ASP A 47 -10.95 5.56 1.03
CA ASP A 47 -11.27 4.74 -0.14
C ASP A 47 -10.31 3.55 -0.32
N LEU A 48 -9.07 3.68 0.15
CA LEU A 48 -8.05 2.62 0.06
C LEU A 48 -7.99 1.71 1.29
N PHE A 49 -8.18 2.28 2.48
CA PHE A 49 -7.76 1.63 3.73
C PHE A 49 -8.87 1.35 4.73
N LEU A 50 -10.06 1.97 4.61
CA LEU A 50 -11.17 1.68 5.53
C LEU A 50 -11.67 0.23 5.40
N HIS A 51 -11.61 -0.32 4.18
CA HIS A 51 -12.01 -1.70 3.86
C HIS A 51 -10.85 -2.49 3.23
N TYR A 52 -9.79 -2.70 4.02
CA TYR A 52 -8.53 -3.26 3.54
C TYR A 52 -8.48 -4.80 3.54
N SER A 53 -8.46 -5.40 2.35
CA SER A 53 -8.49 -6.86 2.16
C SER A 53 -7.10 -7.50 2.06
N TYR A 54 -6.17 -7.12 2.93
CA TYR A 54 -4.82 -7.68 2.98
C TYR A 54 -4.36 -7.95 4.42
N ALA A 55 -4.01 -9.20 4.71
CA ALA A 55 -3.55 -9.67 6.02
C ALA A 55 -2.14 -10.24 5.93
N SER A 56 -1.15 -9.47 6.39
CA SER A 56 0.27 -9.82 6.30
C SER A 56 0.67 -11.04 7.15
N SER A 57 0.01 -11.26 8.28
CA SER A 57 0.31 -12.35 9.22
C SER A 57 0.05 -13.75 8.67
N ILE A 58 -0.74 -13.86 7.60
CA ILE A 58 -1.05 -15.15 6.95
C ILE A 58 0.18 -15.68 6.19
N ALA A 59 0.99 -14.79 5.60
CA ALA A 59 2.15 -15.18 4.82
C ALA A 59 3.32 -15.58 5.74
N GLY A 60 3.67 -16.87 5.74
CA GLY A 60 4.76 -17.40 6.57
C GLY A 60 6.10 -16.69 6.33
N GLY A 61 6.43 -16.36 5.08
CA GLY A 61 7.64 -15.60 4.75
C GLY A 61 7.66 -14.20 5.35
N LEU A 62 6.52 -13.50 5.38
CA LEU A 62 6.42 -12.19 6.02
C LEU A 62 6.55 -12.28 7.53
N ARG A 63 5.96 -13.30 8.17
CA ARG A 63 6.15 -13.53 9.61
C ARG A 63 7.63 -13.67 9.97
N THR A 64 8.33 -14.57 9.30
CA THR A 64 9.78 -14.75 9.51
C THR A 64 10.58 -13.48 9.23
N HIS A 65 10.21 -12.72 8.19
CA HIS A 65 10.86 -11.45 7.89
C HIS A 65 10.68 -10.43 9.02
N PHE A 66 9.45 -10.25 9.51
CA PHE A 66 9.16 -9.28 10.57
C PHE A 66 9.76 -9.68 11.93
N GLU A 67 9.82 -10.97 12.27
CA GLU A 67 10.55 -11.46 13.44
C GLU A 67 12.05 -11.12 13.37
N LYS A 68 12.67 -11.32 12.21
CA LYS A 68 14.08 -10.95 11.99
C LYS A 68 14.28 -9.45 12.09
N LEU A 69 13.40 -8.66 11.49
CA LEU A 69 13.46 -7.20 11.54
C LEU A 69 13.36 -6.71 12.99
N ALA A 70 12.39 -7.22 13.77
CA ALA A 70 12.24 -6.86 15.17
C ALA A 70 13.50 -7.18 15.99
N ASN A 71 14.12 -8.35 15.77
CA ASN A 71 15.36 -8.73 16.43
C ASN A 71 16.56 -7.85 16.05
N ILE A 72 16.62 -7.33 14.82
CA ILE A 72 17.65 -6.37 14.40
C ILE A 72 17.44 -5.05 15.14
N ILE A 73 16.22 -4.51 15.09
CA ILE A 73 15.87 -3.23 15.72
C ILE A 73 16.13 -3.28 17.24
N ALA A 74 15.73 -4.37 17.90
CA ALA A 74 15.92 -4.52 19.35
C ALA A 74 17.39 -4.59 19.80
N LYS A 75 18.31 -4.95 18.89
CA LYS A 75 19.76 -4.93 19.17
C LYS A 75 20.35 -3.54 19.04
N ASP A 76 19.88 -2.78 18.06
CA ASP A 76 20.47 -1.50 17.67
C ASP A 76 19.82 -0.30 18.38
N ILE A 77 18.59 -0.46 18.86
CA ILE A 77 17.88 0.56 19.63
C ILE A 77 17.90 0.16 21.12
N PRO A 78 18.54 0.95 22.00
CA PRO A 78 18.46 0.69 23.44
C PRO A 78 17.00 0.79 23.86
N VAL A 79 16.45 -0.34 24.32
CA VAL A 79 15.08 -0.43 24.83
C VAL A 79 15.05 0.14 26.26
N ASN A 80 15.41 1.41 26.41
CA ASN A 80 15.29 2.10 27.69
C ASN A 80 13.81 2.49 27.89
N GLY A 81 13.06 1.67 28.63
CA GLY A 81 11.73 2.06 29.12
C GLY A 81 10.57 1.08 28.92
N LEU A 82 10.82 -0.24 28.98
CA LEU A 82 9.79 -1.19 29.42
C LEU A 82 10.14 -1.72 30.81
#